data_AF-A0A0P1EFZ1-F1
#
_entry.id   AF-A0A0P1EFZ1-F1
#
_cell.length_a   1.000
_cell.length_b   1.000
_cell.length_c   1.000
_cell.angle_alpha   90.00
_cell.angle_beta   90.00
_cell.angle_gamma   90.00
#
_symmetry.space_group_name_H-M   'P 1'
#
loop_
_entity.id
_entity.type
_entity.pdbx_description
1 polymer ?
#
loop_
_entity_poly.entity_id
_entity_poly.type
_entity_poly.pdbx_seq_one_letter_code
_entity_poly.pdbx_strand_id
1 'polypeptide(L)'
;MKRIYTFGGHPATRNLTVADIKAGKGRRKFVQTTAVSRTEAAAAQAACIDHLSGVDRDLVEARVRAPDRFTTAALMASDYKNQEDTLRAGT
;
A
#
# COMPACT_ATOMS: atom_id res chain seq x y z
N MET A 1 15.44 0.34 -6.32
CA MET A 1 14.27 0.15 -5.43
C MET A 1 14.58 -0.85 -4.34
N LYS A 2 13.89 -0.76 -3.20
CA LYS A 2 14.06 -1.69 -2.07
C LYS A 2 13.43 -3.04 -2.42
N ARG A 3 14.10 -4.15 -2.13
CA ARG A 3 13.58 -5.51 -2.33
C ARG A 3 12.92 -5.99 -1.04
N ILE A 4 11.69 -6.49 -1.14
CA ILE A 4 10.92 -7.00 0.00
C ILE A 4 10.21 -8.30 -0.39
N TYR A 5 9.66 -8.99 0.60
CA TYR A 5 8.63 -10.00 0.39
C TYR A 5 7.27 -9.43 0.75
N THR A 6 6.24 -9.76 -0.03
CA THR A 6 4.84 -9.49 0.33
C THR A 6 4.45 -10.32 1.56
N PHE A 7 3.30 -10.02 2.17
CA PHE A 7 2.79 -10.82 3.29
C PHE A 7 2.54 -12.29 2.85
N GLY A 8 2.04 -12.51 1.63
CA GLY A 8 1.98 -13.83 0.99
C GLY A 8 3.32 -14.43 0.53
N GLY A 9 4.48 -13.86 0.89
CA GLY A 9 5.79 -14.46 0.62
C GLY A 9 6.32 -14.33 -0.81
N HIS A 10 5.73 -13.46 -1.64
CA HIS A 10 6.19 -13.22 -3.01
C HIS A 10 7.25 -12.12 -3.08
N PRO A 11 8.30 -12.25 -3.90
CA PRO A 11 9.29 -11.20 -4.08
C PRO A 11 8.67 -9.96 -4.73
N ALA A 12 9.01 -8.77 -4.22
CA ALA A 12 8.53 -7.50 -4.73
C ALA A 12 9.55 -6.37 -4.55
N THR A 13 9.31 -5.25 -5.24
CA THR A 13 10.10 -4.02 -5.08
C THR A 13 9.24 -2.87 -4.60
N ARG A 14 9.77 -2.02 -3.72
CA ARG A 14 9.07 -0.82 -3.23
C ARG A 14 9.93 0.44 -3.27
N ASN A 15 9.26 1.59 -3.43
CA ASN A 15 9.83 2.92 -3.27
C ASN A 15 10.21 3.20 -1.80
N LEU A 16 9.38 2.76 -0.86
CA LEU A 16 9.54 2.94 0.59
C LEU A 16 9.27 1.63 1.34
N THR A 17 9.88 1.52 2.50
CA THR A 17 9.61 0.48 3.51
C THR A 17 9.16 1.12 4.82
N VAL A 18 8.62 0.31 5.74
CA VAL A 18 8.33 0.77 7.10
C VAL A 18 9.59 1.33 7.79
N ALA A 19 10.76 0.76 7.52
CA ALA A 19 12.03 1.26 8.05
C ALA A 19 12.34 2.68 7.55
N ASP A 20 12.11 2.96 6.25
CA ASP A 20 12.31 4.29 5.67
C ASP A 20 11.33 5.31 6.30
N ILE A 21 10.06 4.93 6.50
CA ILE A 21 9.05 5.80 7.15
C ILE A 21 9.46 6.12 8.59
N LYS A 22 9.92 5.11 9.36
CA LYS A 22 10.41 5.31 10.73
C LYS A 22 11.62 6.25 10.77
N ALA A 23 12.59 6.05 9.88
CA ALA A 23 13.80 6.86 9.80
C ALA A 23 13.51 8.32 9.37
N GLY A 24 12.48 8.53 8.56
CA GLY A 24 12.06 9.86 8.09
C GLY A 24 11.15 10.62 9.07
N LYS A 25 10.62 9.97 10.11
CA LYS A 25 9.71 10.59 11.08
C LYS A 25 10.37 11.82 11.73
N GLY A 26 9.71 12.97 11.63
CA GLY A 26 10.21 14.25 12.14
C GLY A 26 11.27 14.94 11.25
N ARG A 27 11.73 14.29 10.18
CA ARG A 27 12.77 14.83 9.26
C ARG A 27 12.23 15.14 7.87
N ARG A 28 11.28 14.33 7.37
CA ARG A 28 10.63 14.48 6.07
C ARG A 28 9.12 14.37 6.24
N LYS A 29 8.38 15.15 5.46
CA LYS A 29 6.94 14.97 5.28
C LYS A 29 6.72 13.99 4.13
N PHE A 30 6.07 12.87 4.42
CA PHE A 30 5.62 11.91 3.41
C PHE A 30 4.20 12.26 2.99
N VAL A 31 3.91 12.15 1.70
CA VAL A 31 2.57 12.43 1.17
C VAL A 31 1.83 11.12 0.94
N GLN A 32 0.64 11.02 1.54
CA GLN A 32 -0.29 9.92 1.32
C GLN A 32 -1.52 10.44 0.57
N THR A 33 -2.00 9.70 -0.42
CA THR A 33 -3.29 9.96 -1.07
C THR A 33 -4.09 8.67 -1.22
N THR A 34 -5.41 8.80 -1.30
CA THR A 34 -6.27 7.67 -1.66
C THR A 34 -6.26 7.48 -3.18
N ALA A 35 -6.07 6.23 -3.61
CA ALA A 35 -6.15 5.84 -5.02
C ALA A 35 -6.72 4.41 -5.10
N VAL A 36 -7.94 4.29 -5.64
CA VAL A 36 -8.69 3.03 -5.70
C VAL A 36 -8.87 2.53 -7.13
N SER A 37 -8.64 3.41 -8.12
CA SER A 37 -8.66 3.04 -9.54
C SER A 37 -7.27 3.01 -10.16
N ARG A 38 -7.16 2.33 -11.31
CA ARG A 38 -5.95 2.32 -12.15
C ARG A 38 -5.49 3.74 -12.53
N THR A 39 -6.43 4.60 -12.89
CA THR A 39 -6.14 5.97 -13.35
C THR A 39 -5.58 6.81 -12.22
N GLU A 40 -6.19 6.75 -11.04
CA GLU A 40 -5.72 7.47 -9.85
C GLU A 40 -4.33 6.98 -9.42
N ALA A 41 -4.11 5.66 -9.41
CA ALA A 41 -2.82 5.08 -9.04
C ALA A 41 -1.71 5.52 -10.01
N ALA A 42 -1.99 5.54 -11.32
CA ALA A 42 -1.06 6.04 -12.32
C ALA A 42 -0.74 7.53 -12.12
N ALA A 43 -1.77 8.35 -11.89
CA ALA A 43 -1.61 9.78 -11.65
C ALA A 43 -0.79 10.05 -10.37
N ALA A 44 -1.07 9.33 -9.29
CA ALA A 44 -0.35 9.46 -8.04
C ALA A 44 1.13 9.03 -8.18
N GLN A 45 1.41 7.97 -8.94
CA GLN A 45 2.78 7.56 -9.24
C GLN A 45 3.51 8.65 -10.03
N ALA A 46 2.89 9.19 -11.09
CA ALA A 46 3.46 10.25 -11.92
C ALA A 46 3.70 11.55 -11.13
N ALA A 47 2.81 11.88 -10.18
CA ALA A 47 2.94 13.00 -9.26
C ALA A 47 3.93 12.75 -8.11
N CYS A 48 4.68 11.65 -8.14
CA CYS A 48 5.67 11.29 -7.14
C CYS A 48 5.14 11.08 -5.71
N ILE A 49 3.84 10.80 -5.53
CA ILE A 49 3.22 10.58 -4.21
C ILE A 49 3.85 9.39 -3.49
N ASP A 50 4.31 9.58 -2.26
CA ASP A 50 5.08 8.57 -1.50
C ASP A 50 4.28 7.29 -1.21
N HIS A 51 3.01 7.45 -0.88
CA HIS A 51 2.18 6.41 -0.27
C HIS A 51 0.74 6.45 -0.80
N LEU A 52 0.20 5.30 -1.16
CA LEU A 52 -1.20 5.12 -1.53
C LEU A 52 -2.03 4.52 -0.37
N SER A 53 -3.23 5.01 -0.15
CA SER A 53 -4.23 4.37 0.71
C SER A 53 -5.44 3.90 -0.09
N GLY A 54 -6.06 2.83 0.37
CA GLY A 54 -7.31 2.32 -0.18
C GLY A 54 -7.94 1.30 0.76
N VAL A 55 -9.01 0.67 0.31
CA VAL A 55 -9.54 -0.54 0.93
C VAL A 55 -8.95 -1.76 0.23
N ASP A 56 -8.84 -2.86 0.95
CA ASP A 56 -8.34 -4.15 0.48
C ASP A 56 -8.96 -4.64 -0.84
N ARG A 57 -10.29 -4.53 -1.00
CA ARG A 57 -11.01 -4.95 -2.21
C ARG A 57 -10.56 -4.24 -3.49
N ASP A 58 -10.08 -3.00 -3.37
CA ASP A 58 -9.66 -2.16 -4.51
C ASP A 58 -8.14 -2.23 -4.75
N LEU A 59 -7.40 -2.86 -3.84
CA LEU A 59 -5.94 -2.84 -3.82
C LEU A 59 -5.31 -3.48 -5.06
N VAL A 60 -5.95 -4.52 -5.60
CA VAL A 60 -5.48 -5.25 -6.79
C VAL A 60 -5.40 -4.29 -7.98
N GLU A 61 -6.44 -3.52 -8.21
CA GLU A 61 -6.54 -2.60 -9.34
C GLU A 61 -5.53 -1.46 -9.24
N ALA A 62 -5.38 -0.87 -8.05
CA ALA A 62 -4.37 0.17 -7.80
C ALA A 62 -2.93 -0.34 -8.02
N ARG A 63 -2.62 -1.56 -7.57
CA ARG A 63 -1.28 -2.17 -7.71
C ARG A 63 -0.89 -2.45 -9.15
N VAL A 64 -1.83 -2.64 -10.08
CA VAL A 64 -1.48 -2.84 -11.50
C VAL A 64 -0.78 -1.60 -12.08
N ARG A 65 -1.17 -0.40 -11.64
CA ARG A 65 -0.60 0.86 -12.15
C ARG A 65 0.41 1.52 -11.23
N ALA A 66 0.40 1.20 -9.94
CA ALA A 66 1.42 1.61 -8.99
C ALA A 66 2.04 0.41 -8.26
N PRO A 67 2.70 -0.51 -8.97
CA PRO A 67 3.13 -1.80 -8.42
C PRO A 67 4.21 -1.66 -7.36
N ASP A 68 4.87 -0.52 -7.29
CA ASP A 68 6.06 -0.27 -6.50
C ASP A 68 5.86 0.79 -5.40
N ARG A 69 4.70 1.46 -5.36
CA ARG A 69 4.37 2.39 -4.28
C ARG A 69 4.06 1.64 -2.99
N PHE A 70 4.52 2.22 -1.89
CA PHE A 70 4.11 1.80 -0.56
C PHE A 70 2.60 2.03 -0.45
N THR A 71 1.88 1.02 0.01
CA THR A 71 0.42 1.05 0.03
C THR A 71 -0.10 0.48 1.34
N THR A 72 -1.10 1.13 1.90
CA THR A 72 -1.88 0.60 3.02
C THR A 72 -3.29 0.28 2.53
N ALA A 73 -3.79 -0.89 2.88
CA ALA A 73 -5.19 -1.26 2.71
C ALA A 73 -5.88 -1.23 4.06
N ALA A 74 -7.02 -0.56 4.13
CA ALA A 74 -7.95 -0.72 5.24
C ALA A 74 -8.71 -2.03 5.07
N LEU A 75 -8.85 -2.77 6.17
CA LEU A 75 -9.74 -3.91 6.29
C LEU A 75 -10.99 -3.39 7.01
N MET A 76 -12.14 -3.36 6.32
CA MET A 76 -13.36 -2.79 6.89
C MET A 76 -13.91 -3.75 7.94
N ALA A 77 -14.18 -3.25 9.15
CA ALA A 77 -14.67 -4.09 10.25
C ALA A 77 -15.99 -4.82 9.92
N SER A 78 -16.81 -4.27 9.02
CA SER A 78 -18.04 -4.89 8.53
C SER A 78 -17.82 -6.14 7.68
N ASP A 79 -16.65 -6.27 7.07
CA ASP A 79 -16.36 -7.32 6.08
C ASP A 79 -15.80 -8.59 6.76
N TYR A 80 -15.37 -8.48 8.01
CA TYR A 80 -14.65 -9.53 8.74
C TYR A 80 -15.31 -9.83 10.08
N LYS A 81 -15.77 -11.07 10.26
CA LYS A 81 -16.56 -11.45 11.44
C LYS A 81 -15.70 -11.62 12.69
N ASN A 82 -14.45 -12.04 12.53
CA ASN A 82 -13.54 -12.34 13.62
C ASN A 82 -12.09 -12.04 13.21
N GLN A 83 -11.18 -12.15 14.18
CA GLN A 83 -9.76 -11.87 14.00
C GLN A 83 -9.08 -12.79 12.96
N GLU A 84 -9.46 -14.06 12.88
CA GLU A 84 -8.86 -14.97 11.90
C GLU A 84 -9.20 -14.56 10.48
N ASP A 85 -10.45 -14.15 10.23
CA ASP A 85 -10.89 -13.67 8.91
C ASP A 85 -10.07 -12.44 8.50
N THR A 86 -9.85 -11.49 9.42
CA THR A 86 -9.00 -10.31 9.20
C THR A 86 -7.55 -10.68 8.85
N LEU A 87 -6.97 -11.68 9.53
CA LEU A 87 -5.60 -12.11 9.27
C LEU A 87 -5.46 -12.80 7.91
N ARG A 88 -6.45 -13.60 7.50
CA ARG A 88 -6.48 -14.24 6.17
C ARG A 88 -6.66 -13.22 5.05
N ALA A 89 -7.38 -12.14 5.29
CA ALA A 89 -7.53 -11.07 4.29
C ALA A 89 -6.23 -10.27 4.05
N GLY A 90 -5.30 -10.28 5.00
CA GLY A 90 -4.03 -9.57 4.88
C GLY A 90 -2.98 -10.23 3.97
N THR A 91 -3.16 -11.51 3.59
CA THR A 91 -2.23 -12.35 2.79
C THR A 91 -2.34 -12.10 1.30
#